data_AF-A0A9X2E9K0-F1
#
_entry.id   AF-A0A9X2E9K0-F1
#
_cell.length_a   1.000
_cell.length_b   1.000
_cell.length_c   1.000
_cell.angle_alpha   90.00
_cell.angle_beta   90.00
_cell.angle_gamma   90.00
#
_symmetry.space_group_name_H-M   'P 1'
#
loop_
_entity.id
_entity.type
_entity.pdbx_description
1 polymer ?
#
loop_
_entity_poly.entity_id
_entity_poly.type
_entity_poly.pdbx_seq_one_letter_code
_entity_poly.pdbx_strand_id
1 'polypeptide(L)'
;MHNLDITKGIASFADSRTDAWHQLGQQVGHAMTAAEAMREARLAGWNVRKMPLVIPQQPVITDDGVTTPPPIPVTGKYATVRTNPVTGTIDYLGVVGETYRPFQNEQSCELLDALVSESGAHFETAGALREGRETFVTMKLPEAMTLTGHDGSRDRTDFYIAALNSHDGTSAFRFLITPIRIVCANTQTAAVRHAKASFSIWHTDGATRAIAQARQALGLTFAYMEEFEAECRSLLQQEISASRVEKLAANLFAVDQATSEQQADNRRKHAGGIVKLFIESPTVRPFAGTKLGAYNAVTEYADHVMDVRGKKASAADLRAMRTLTSATVRDLKLNAFRMLQTV
;
A
#
# COMPACT_ATOMS: atom_id res chain seq x y z
N MET A 1 -10.17 -0.30 10.82
CA MET A 1 -9.15 -0.50 11.87
C MET A 1 -7.78 -0.53 11.19
N HIS A 2 -6.82 0.28 11.66
CA HIS A 2 -5.54 0.52 10.97
C HIS A 2 -4.57 -0.67 11.03
N ASN A 3 -4.79 -1.59 11.98
CA ASN A 3 -4.02 -2.83 12.18
C ASN A 3 -2.50 -2.58 12.33
N LEU A 4 -2.16 -1.47 12.99
CA LEU A 4 -0.81 -1.19 13.47
C LEU A 4 -0.51 -2.06 14.68
N ASP A 5 0.75 -2.45 14.83
CA ASP A 5 1.26 -3.09 16.04
C ASP A 5 1.24 -2.08 17.20
N ILE A 6 0.43 -2.37 18.23
CA ILE A 6 0.28 -1.52 19.42
C ILE A 6 0.53 -2.39 20.64
N THR A 7 1.58 -2.07 21.39
CA THR A 7 1.89 -2.74 22.67
C THR A 7 1.71 -1.74 23.81
N LYS A 8 0.84 -2.05 24.77
CA LYS A 8 0.55 -1.17 25.93
C LYS A 8 0.20 0.28 25.54
N GLY A 9 -0.58 0.45 24.47
CA GLY A 9 -0.98 1.77 23.97
C GLY A 9 0.08 2.50 23.13
N ILE A 10 1.28 1.91 22.97
CA ILE A 10 2.37 2.47 22.19
C ILE A 10 2.38 1.81 20.81
N ALA A 11 2.22 2.60 19.75
CA ALA A 11 2.27 2.12 18.38
C ALA A 11 3.72 2.04 17.86
N SER A 12 4.04 0.95 17.17
CA SER A 12 5.28 0.76 16.41
C SER A 12 5.13 1.41 15.03
N PHE A 13 5.18 2.74 14.99
CA PHE A 13 5.02 3.54 13.77
C PHE A 13 5.71 4.90 13.89
N ALA A 14 6.33 5.36 12.80
CA ALA A 14 6.86 6.71 12.66
C ALA A 14 6.46 7.34 11.33
N ASP A 15 6.18 8.64 11.36
CA ASP A 15 5.92 9.49 10.20
C ASP A 15 6.83 10.72 10.27
N SER A 16 7.47 11.04 9.15
CA SER A 16 8.26 12.27 8.98
C SER A 16 7.39 13.54 9.06
N ARG A 17 6.07 13.44 8.83
CA ARG A 17 5.16 14.59 8.89
C ARG A 17 4.65 14.87 10.30
N THR A 18 4.28 16.14 10.50
CA THR A 18 3.65 16.63 11.75
C THR A 18 2.14 16.40 11.81
N ASP A 19 1.52 15.94 10.72
CA ASP A 19 0.07 15.74 10.59
C ASP A 19 -0.29 14.26 10.33
N ALA A 20 0.38 13.34 11.04
CA ALA A 20 0.16 11.91 10.84
C ALA A 20 -1.33 11.54 10.89
N TRP A 21 -1.79 10.86 9.84
CA TRP A 21 -3.18 10.57 9.49
C TRP A 21 -4.09 10.10 10.64
N HIS A 22 -3.54 9.34 11.59
CA HIS A 22 -4.29 8.79 12.72
C HIS A 22 -3.81 9.32 14.09
N GLN A 23 -2.84 10.24 14.15
CA GLN A 23 -2.19 10.70 15.38
C GLN A 23 -1.69 9.54 16.28
N LEU A 24 -1.32 8.41 15.67
CA LEU A 24 -0.73 7.26 16.37
C LEU A 24 0.74 7.15 15.95
N GLY A 25 1.60 6.75 16.88
CA GLY A 25 3.04 6.60 16.66
C GLY A 25 3.80 7.90 16.81
N GLN A 26 5.06 7.91 16.37
CA GLN A 26 5.97 9.05 16.50
C GLN A 26 5.91 9.95 15.27
N GLN A 27 5.68 11.25 15.49
CA GLN A 27 5.85 12.26 14.47
C GLN A 27 7.26 12.85 14.61
N VAL A 28 8.06 12.74 13.56
CA VAL A 28 9.46 13.18 13.59
C VAL A 28 9.59 14.64 13.17
N GLY A 29 8.79 15.09 12.19
CA GLY A 29 8.76 16.48 11.73
C GLY A 29 9.85 16.84 10.71
N HIS A 30 10.68 15.88 10.32
CA HIS A 30 11.68 16.00 9.26
C HIS A 30 11.88 14.66 8.54
N ALA A 31 12.53 14.71 7.37
CA ALA A 31 12.94 13.53 6.62
C ALA A 31 13.83 12.64 7.48
N MET A 32 13.43 11.39 7.70
CA MET A 32 14.16 10.48 8.60
C MET A 32 15.40 9.91 7.92
N THR A 33 16.45 9.71 8.73
CA THR A 33 17.51 8.75 8.44
C THR A 33 17.03 7.31 8.65
N ALA A 34 17.74 6.34 8.09
CA ALA A 34 17.54 4.92 8.36
C ALA A 34 17.48 4.61 9.87
N ALA A 35 18.42 5.16 10.63
CA ALA A 35 18.52 4.96 12.07
C ALA A 35 17.33 5.58 12.84
N GLU A 36 16.88 6.77 12.44
CA GLU A 36 15.69 7.40 13.03
C GLU A 36 14.43 6.59 12.70
N ALA A 37 14.22 6.19 11.45
CA ALA A 37 13.07 5.39 11.06
C ALA A 37 12.99 4.09 11.89
N MET A 38 14.11 3.41 12.08
CA MET A 38 14.19 2.19 12.89
C MET A 38 13.92 2.43 14.37
N ARG A 39 14.47 3.50 14.94
CA ARG A 39 14.31 3.84 16.36
C ARG A 39 12.90 4.33 16.68
N GLU A 40 12.42 5.32 15.93
CA GLU A 40 11.14 5.99 16.19
C GLU A 40 9.95 5.07 15.87
N ALA A 41 10.06 4.23 14.83
CA ALA A 41 9.04 3.21 14.54
C ALA A 41 9.17 1.94 15.39
N ARG A 42 10.16 1.88 16.30
CA ARG A 42 10.42 0.74 17.20
C ARG A 42 10.68 -0.57 16.46
N LEU A 43 11.38 -0.51 15.34
CA LEU A 43 11.70 -1.67 14.51
C LEU A 43 13.07 -2.28 14.83
N ALA A 44 13.91 -1.56 15.58
CA ALA A 44 15.23 -2.02 15.99
C ALA A 44 15.19 -3.06 17.11
N GLY A 45 16.14 -4.00 17.10
CA GLY A 45 16.41 -4.92 18.21
C GLY A 45 15.37 -6.03 18.36
N TRP A 46 14.56 -6.30 17.33
CA TRP A 46 13.53 -7.34 17.40
C TRP A 46 14.10 -8.75 17.54
N ASN A 47 15.34 -8.99 17.11
CA ASN A 47 16.00 -10.31 17.19
C ASN A 47 15.04 -11.43 16.76
N VAL A 48 14.53 -11.31 15.54
CA VAL A 48 13.53 -12.24 15.01
C VAL A 48 14.19 -13.58 14.78
N ARG A 49 13.66 -14.63 15.41
CA ARG A 49 14.29 -15.95 15.42
C ARG A 49 13.26 -17.08 15.44
N LYS A 50 13.71 -18.25 15.02
CA LYS A 50 12.92 -19.48 15.07
C LYS A 50 13.07 -20.15 16.43
N MET A 51 11.97 -20.61 16.99
CA MET A 51 11.93 -21.51 18.13
C MET A 51 11.27 -22.83 17.72
N PRO A 52 11.76 -23.98 18.23
CA PRO A 52 11.12 -25.27 17.97
C PRO A 52 9.65 -25.24 18.38
N LEU A 53 8.77 -25.73 17.49
CA LEU A 53 7.36 -25.91 17.83
C LEU A 53 7.18 -27.28 18.48
N VAL A 54 6.48 -27.33 19.61
CA VAL A 54 6.26 -28.56 20.38
C VAL A 54 4.80 -28.70 20.77
N ILE A 55 4.32 -29.95 20.86
CA ILE A 55 2.99 -30.27 21.35
C ILE A 55 3.12 -30.57 22.86
N PRO A 56 2.49 -29.77 23.74
CA PRO A 56 2.51 -30.04 25.17
C PRO A 56 1.75 -31.34 25.46
N GLN A 57 2.31 -32.16 26.35
CA GLN A 57 1.65 -33.38 26.84
C GLN A 57 1.01 -33.11 28.19
N GLN A 58 -0.14 -33.74 28.45
CA GLN A 58 -0.83 -33.62 29.74
C GLN A 58 -0.06 -34.38 30.83
N PRO A 59 -0.09 -33.91 32.08
CA PRO A 59 0.44 -34.68 33.20
C PRO A 59 -0.29 -36.03 33.32
N VAL A 60 0.47 -37.08 33.63
CA VAL A 60 -0.02 -38.45 33.83
C VAL A 60 0.20 -38.82 35.30
N ILE A 61 -0.81 -39.45 35.91
CA ILE A 61 -0.71 -40.00 37.25
C ILE A 61 -0.10 -41.40 37.15
N THR A 62 1.00 -41.61 37.86
CA THR A 62 1.71 -42.88 37.97
C THR A 62 1.77 -43.30 39.44
N ASP A 63 2.14 -44.55 39.71
CA ASP A 63 2.28 -45.07 41.09
C ASP A 63 3.32 -44.26 41.90
N ASP A 64 4.28 -43.61 41.23
CA ASP A 64 5.32 -42.76 41.82
C ASP A 64 4.93 -41.26 41.89
N GLY A 65 3.69 -40.90 41.52
CA GLY A 65 3.18 -39.52 41.55
C GLY A 65 2.79 -38.94 40.19
N VAL A 66 2.73 -37.61 40.08
CA VAL A 66 2.35 -36.90 38.85
C VAL A 66 3.60 -36.62 38.00
N THR A 67 3.66 -37.20 36.81
CA THR A 67 4.76 -36.98 35.85
C THR A 67 4.23 -36.28 34.60
N THR A 68 4.98 -35.32 34.05
CA THR A 68 4.62 -34.68 32.77
C THR A 68 5.58 -35.19 31.69
N PRO A 69 5.08 -35.95 30.69
CA PRO A 69 5.92 -36.40 29.59
C PRO A 69 6.56 -35.22 28.84
N PRO A 70 7.78 -35.39 28.28
CA PRO A 70 8.42 -34.32 27.51
C PRO A 70 7.56 -33.96 26.29
N PRO A 71 7.50 -32.69 25.88
CA PRO A 71 6.64 -32.29 24.77
C PRO A 71 7.10 -32.91 23.45
N ILE A 72 6.15 -33.23 22.55
CA ILE A 72 6.45 -33.88 21.28
C ILE A 72 6.93 -32.82 20.27
N PRO A 73 8.11 -32.95 19.67
CA PRO A 73 8.60 -31.99 18.68
C PRO A 73 7.77 -32.06 17.39
N VAL A 74 7.39 -30.90 16.85
CA VAL A 74 6.78 -30.79 15.52
C VAL A 74 7.91 -30.60 14.49
N THR A 75 8.45 -31.71 14.00
CA THR A 75 9.61 -31.71 13.10
C THR A 75 9.36 -30.88 11.83
N GLY A 76 10.34 -30.07 11.44
CA GLY A 76 10.29 -29.24 10.22
C GLY A 76 9.40 -27.98 10.33
N LYS A 77 8.78 -27.72 11.49
CA LYS A 77 8.00 -26.52 11.77
C LYS A 77 8.55 -25.77 12.98
N TYR A 78 8.54 -24.45 12.87
CA TYR A 78 9.11 -23.56 13.87
C TYR A 78 8.16 -22.40 14.12
N ALA A 79 8.06 -21.95 15.37
CA ALA A 79 7.45 -20.66 15.67
C ALA A 79 8.47 -19.55 15.40
N THR A 80 8.11 -18.55 14.61
CA THR A 80 8.88 -17.31 14.57
C THR A 80 8.46 -16.43 15.73
N VAL A 81 9.45 -15.90 16.45
CA VAL A 81 9.25 -14.99 17.57
C VAL A 81 10.13 -13.75 17.42
N ARG A 82 9.71 -12.64 18.05
CA ARG A 82 10.54 -11.45 18.27
C ARG A 82 10.72 -11.17 19.75
N THR A 83 11.74 -10.38 20.07
CA THR A 83 11.79 -9.58 21.29
C THR A 83 10.93 -8.34 21.09
N ASN A 84 9.87 -8.20 21.89
CA ASN A 84 8.96 -7.05 21.82
C ASN A 84 9.73 -5.76 22.16
N PRO A 85 9.68 -4.73 21.30
CA PRO A 85 10.48 -3.51 21.46
C PRO A 85 10.01 -2.61 22.61
N VAL A 86 8.84 -2.88 23.21
CA VAL A 86 8.26 -2.12 24.32
C VAL A 86 8.42 -2.87 25.65
N THR A 87 8.20 -4.19 25.66
CA THR A 87 8.20 -4.99 26.90
C THR A 87 9.47 -5.82 27.11
N GLY A 88 10.27 -6.04 26.05
CA GLY A 88 11.41 -6.94 26.08
C GLY A 88 11.05 -8.44 26.15
N THR A 89 9.76 -8.78 26.16
CA THR A 89 9.27 -10.16 26.22
C THR A 89 9.27 -10.81 24.83
N ILE A 90 9.07 -12.13 24.79
CA ILE A 90 8.94 -12.87 23.53
C ILE A 90 7.50 -12.74 23.01
N ASP A 91 7.35 -12.22 21.80
CA ASP A 91 6.08 -12.25 21.06
C ASP A 91 6.11 -13.32 19.98
N TYR A 92 5.01 -14.06 19.84
CA TYR A 92 4.79 -14.98 18.74
C TYR A 92 4.35 -14.24 17.47
N LEU A 93 4.95 -14.58 16.32
CA LEU A 93 4.63 -13.97 15.03
C LEU A 93 3.99 -14.96 14.05
N GLY A 94 4.40 -16.22 14.01
CA GLY A 94 3.85 -17.17 13.03
C GLY A 94 4.51 -18.53 13.07
N VAL A 95 4.05 -19.45 12.21
CA VAL A 95 4.67 -20.76 12.01
C VAL A 95 5.32 -20.83 10.64
N VAL A 96 6.59 -21.20 10.61
CA VAL A 96 7.41 -21.28 9.39
C VAL A 96 8.06 -22.65 9.22
N GLY A 97 8.57 -22.92 8.03
CA GLY A 97 9.31 -24.13 7.70
C GLY A 97 10.80 -24.07 8.03
N GLU A 98 11.47 -25.20 7.85
CA GLU A 98 12.91 -25.36 8.09
C GLU A 98 13.80 -24.42 7.27
N THR A 99 13.45 -24.20 6.00
CA THR A 99 14.22 -23.35 5.09
C THR A 99 14.04 -21.86 5.34
N TYR A 100 13.04 -21.46 6.13
CA TYR A 100 12.79 -20.05 6.44
C TYR A 100 13.96 -19.46 7.23
N ARG A 101 14.39 -18.27 6.80
CA ARG A 101 15.40 -17.42 7.43
C ARG A 101 14.79 -16.03 7.61
N PRO A 102 14.54 -15.59 8.84
CA PRO A 102 14.01 -14.25 9.09
C PRO A 102 14.96 -13.20 8.49
N PHE A 103 14.40 -12.29 7.71
CA PHE A 103 15.14 -11.12 7.23
C PHE A 103 14.96 -10.02 8.28
N GLN A 104 16.04 -9.61 8.95
CA GLN A 104 15.92 -8.65 10.04
C GLN A 104 15.50 -7.27 9.53
N ASN A 105 14.86 -6.48 10.40
CA ASN A 105 14.45 -5.13 10.06
C ASN A 105 15.68 -4.25 9.76
N GLU A 106 16.78 -4.46 10.47
CA GLU A 106 18.08 -3.83 10.25
C GLU A 106 18.61 -4.12 8.85
N GLN A 107 18.53 -5.38 8.40
CA GLN A 107 18.94 -5.78 7.04
C GLN A 107 18.06 -5.11 5.98
N SER A 108 16.77 -4.94 6.24
CA SER A 108 15.85 -4.20 5.37
C SER A 108 16.24 -2.73 5.25
N CYS A 109 16.65 -2.15 6.36
CA CYS A 109 17.05 -0.75 6.43
C CYS A 109 18.40 -0.50 5.74
N GLU A 110 19.40 -1.34 5.99
CA GLU A 110 20.70 -1.31 5.29
C GLU A 110 20.54 -1.45 3.77
N LEU A 111 19.65 -2.37 3.35
CA LEU A 111 19.35 -2.58 1.94
C LEU A 111 18.70 -1.35 1.31
N LEU A 112 17.76 -0.71 2.01
CA LEU A 112 17.15 0.54 1.59
C LEU A 112 18.16 1.68 1.53
N ASP A 113 19.01 1.84 2.53
CA ASP A 113 20.04 2.87 2.58
C ASP A 113 21.03 2.75 1.39
N ALA A 114 21.38 1.51 1.03
CA ALA A 114 22.19 1.21 -0.17
C ALA A 114 21.48 1.52 -1.51
N LEU A 115 20.15 1.64 -1.52
CA LEU A 115 19.35 2.08 -2.68
C LEU A 115 19.17 3.62 -2.69
N VAL A 116 19.33 4.26 -1.54
CA VAL A 116 19.07 5.70 -1.30
C VAL A 116 20.24 6.57 -1.67
N SER A 117 21.46 6.09 -1.40
CA SER A 117 22.71 6.80 -1.72
C SER A 117 22.84 7.20 -3.21
N GLU A 118 22.03 6.62 -4.10
CA GLU A 118 22.00 6.92 -5.54
C GLU A 118 20.72 7.64 -6.00
N SER A 119 19.62 7.55 -5.25
CA SER A 119 18.29 8.05 -5.68
C SER A 119 17.87 9.36 -5.03
N GLY A 120 18.55 9.82 -3.97
CA GLY A 120 18.14 11.02 -3.22
C GLY A 120 16.82 10.85 -2.45
N ALA A 121 16.34 9.60 -2.31
CA ALA A 121 15.13 9.29 -1.55
C ALA A 121 15.35 9.50 -0.04
N HIS A 122 14.29 9.73 0.72
CA HIS A 122 14.38 9.84 2.18
C HIS A 122 13.30 9.03 2.87
N PHE A 123 13.57 8.54 4.09
CA PHE A 123 12.61 7.75 4.84
C PHE A 123 11.45 8.65 5.28
N GLU A 124 10.22 8.31 4.88
CA GLU A 124 9.02 9.11 5.19
C GLU A 124 8.13 8.41 6.23
N THR A 125 7.90 7.10 6.12
CA THR A 125 7.15 6.36 7.14
C THR A 125 7.76 4.99 7.38
N ALA A 126 7.70 4.51 8.62
CA ALA A 126 8.04 3.14 8.94
C ALA A 126 7.10 2.60 10.01
N GLY A 127 6.88 1.29 10.05
CA GLY A 127 6.05 0.71 11.11
C GLY A 127 5.86 -0.78 11.02
N ALA A 128 5.14 -1.29 12.01
CA ALA A 128 4.75 -2.68 12.11
C ALA A 128 3.23 -2.84 12.04
N LEU A 129 2.80 -3.92 11.40
CA LEU A 129 1.40 -4.22 11.10
C LEU A 129 1.06 -5.63 11.61
N ARG A 130 -0.24 -5.88 11.77
CA ARG A 130 -0.77 -7.21 12.11
C ARG A 130 -0.08 -7.81 13.34
N GLU A 131 -0.03 -7.04 14.43
CA GLU A 131 0.58 -7.46 15.72
C GLU A 131 2.08 -7.79 15.59
N GLY A 132 2.79 -7.09 14.70
CA GLY A 132 4.23 -7.28 14.50
C GLY A 132 4.61 -8.36 13.50
N ARG A 133 3.63 -9.05 12.89
CA ARG A 133 3.90 -10.08 11.88
C ARG A 133 4.51 -9.53 10.61
N GLU A 134 4.21 -8.28 10.28
CA GLU A 134 4.76 -7.60 9.12
C GLU A 134 5.35 -6.25 9.51
N THR A 135 6.41 -5.84 8.81
CA THR A 135 6.99 -4.50 8.92
C THR A 135 7.04 -3.84 7.55
N PHE A 136 7.00 -2.52 7.54
CA PHE A 136 7.14 -1.74 6.33
C PHE A 136 8.01 -0.52 6.56
N VAL A 137 8.64 -0.08 5.49
CA VAL A 137 9.33 1.20 5.39
C VAL A 137 8.97 1.81 4.05
N THR A 138 8.62 3.10 4.03
CA THR A 138 8.44 3.86 2.80
C THR A 138 9.44 5.00 2.73
N MET A 139 9.95 5.19 1.52
CA MET A 139 10.92 6.21 1.19
C MET A 139 10.37 7.08 0.08
N LYS A 140 10.26 8.38 0.32
CA LYS A 140 9.82 9.32 -0.70
C LYS A 140 10.94 9.57 -1.69
N LEU A 141 10.62 9.42 -2.97
CA LEU A 141 11.50 9.77 -4.08
C LEU A 141 11.58 11.30 -4.22
N PRO A 142 12.74 11.87 -4.62
CA PRO A 142 12.87 13.31 -4.78
C PRO A 142 12.05 13.84 -5.96
N GLU A 143 11.94 13.04 -7.02
CA GLU A 143 11.15 13.35 -8.19
C GLU A 143 9.68 12.97 -7.97
N ALA A 144 8.81 13.92 -8.29
CA ALA A 144 7.36 13.77 -8.27
C ALA A 144 6.83 14.10 -9.65
N MET A 145 5.79 13.40 -10.08
CA MET A 145 5.06 13.79 -11.28
C MET A 145 4.29 15.07 -10.97
N THR A 146 4.42 16.07 -11.83
CA THR A 146 3.65 17.31 -11.71
C THR A 146 2.97 17.63 -13.03
N LEU A 147 1.63 17.67 -13.01
CA LEU A 147 0.83 18.15 -14.12
C LEU A 147 0.37 19.58 -13.81
N THR A 148 0.59 20.50 -14.74
CA THR A 148 0.22 21.92 -14.57
C THR A 148 -1.03 22.21 -15.37
N GLY A 149 -2.10 22.63 -14.70
CA GLY A 149 -3.37 23.00 -15.32
C GLY A 149 -3.28 24.31 -16.11
N HIS A 150 -4.33 24.61 -16.87
CA HIS A 150 -4.42 25.84 -17.68
C HIS A 150 -4.43 27.11 -16.82
N ASP A 151 -4.89 27.00 -15.56
CA ASP A 151 -4.89 28.09 -14.58
C ASP A 151 -3.58 28.21 -13.78
N GLY A 152 -2.56 27.42 -14.14
CA GLY A 152 -1.27 27.38 -13.47
C GLY A 152 -1.26 26.56 -12.16
N SER A 153 -2.39 25.97 -11.75
CA SER A 153 -2.38 25.06 -10.61
C SER A 153 -1.59 23.79 -10.91
N ARG A 154 -1.02 23.21 -9.85
CA ARG A 154 -0.12 22.06 -9.94
C ARG A 154 -0.74 20.85 -9.26
N ASP A 155 -1.03 19.81 -10.03
CA ASP A 155 -1.36 18.50 -9.52
C ASP A 155 -0.05 17.70 -9.36
N ARG A 156 0.36 17.50 -8.11
CA ARG A 156 1.61 16.85 -7.75
C ARG A 156 1.32 15.47 -7.18
N THR A 157 1.88 14.45 -7.80
CA THR A 157 1.87 13.06 -7.30
C THR A 157 3.28 12.68 -6.85
N ASP A 158 3.45 12.49 -5.55
CA ASP A 158 4.69 11.96 -4.96
C ASP A 158 4.74 10.43 -5.13
N PHE A 159 5.96 9.90 -5.31
CA PHE A 159 6.20 8.47 -5.40
C PHE A 159 7.08 7.97 -4.27
N TYR A 160 6.91 6.70 -3.94
CA TYR A 160 7.53 6.06 -2.80
C TYR A 160 8.12 4.73 -3.20
N ILE A 161 9.33 4.43 -2.72
CA ILE A 161 9.83 3.06 -2.61
C ILE A 161 9.28 2.50 -1.30
N ALA A 162 8.55 1.40 -1.35
CA ALA A 162 8.08 0.68 -0.17
C ALA A 162 8.79 -0.66 -0.04
N ALA A 163 9.43 -0.90 1.11
CA ALA A 163 9.93 -2.19 1.52
C ALA A 163 8.93 -2.83 2.49
N LEU A 164 8.53 -4.06 2.23
CA LEU A 164 7.58 -4.84 3.01
C LEU A 164 8.24 -6.13 3.45
N ASN A 165 8.17 -6.44 4.73
CA ASN A 165 8.79 -7.61 5.32
C ASN A 165 7.76 -8.42 6.10
N SER A 166 7.83 -9.76 6.00
CA SER A 166 6.95 -10.69 6.71
C SER A 166 7.80 -11.62 7.58
N HIS A 167 7.47 -11.62 8.86
CA HIS A 167 8.11 -12.46 9.88
C HIS A 167 7.33 -13.74 10.17
N ASP A 168 6.10 -13.85 9.66
CA ASP A 168 5.24 -15.02 9.79
C ASP A 168 5.35 -16.00 8.60
N GLY A 169 6.15 -15.66 7.58
CA GLY A 169 6.38 -16.49 6.39
C GLY A 169 5.24 -16.49 5.38
N THR A 170 4.25 -15.62 5.54
CA THR A 170 3.12 -15.51 4.61
C THR A 170 3.48 -14.81 3.30
N SER A 171 4.55 -14.03 3.28
CA SER A 171 5.05 -13.38 2.07
C SER A 171 6.58 -13.29 2.05
N ALA A 172 7.12 -13.07 0.86
CA ALA A 172 8.51 -12.71 0.67
C ALA A 172 8.75 -11.26 1.11
N PHE A 173 9.98 -10.94 1.46
CA PHE A 173 10.40 -9.56 1.55
C PHE A 173 10.27 -8.90 0.17
N ARG A 174 9.68 -7.72 0.07
CA ARG A 174 9.30 -7.11 -1.20
C ARG A 174 9.64 -5.63 -1.25
N PHE A 175 10.17 -5.20 -2.38
CA PHE A 175 10.18 -3.80 -2.80
C PHE A 175 9.11 -3.55 -3.85
N LEU A 176 8.53 -2.37 -3.81
CA LEU A 176 7.66 -1.86 -4.86
C LEU A 176 7.75 -0.35 -4.88
N ILE A 177 7.51 0.23 -6.05
CA ILE A 177 7.27 1.67 -6.15
C ILE A 177 5.78 1.92 -6.29
N THR A 178 5.30 2.93 -5.58
CA THR A 178 3.89 3.25 -5.49
C THR A 178 3.68 4.74 -5.24
N PRO A 179 2.60 5.36 -5.75
CA PRO A 179 2.18 6.69 -5.31
C PRO A 179 1.47 6.67 -3.93
N ILE A 180 1.31 5.49 -3.32
CA ILE A 180 0.59 5.33 -2.05
C ILE A 180 1.58 5.36 -0.88
N ARG A 181 1.51 6.43 -0.09
CA ARG A 181 2.18 6.48 1.22
C ARG A 181 1.54 5.47 2.17
N ILE A 182 2.32 4.51 2.66
CA ILE A 182 1.82 3.46 3.56
C ILE A 182 1.83 3.99 5.00
N VAL A 183 0.66 4.04 5.62
CA VAL A 183 0.50 4.42 7.04
C VAL A 183 -0.26 3.36 7.84
N CYS A 184 -0.89 2.40 7.17
CA CYS A 184 -1.66 1.33 7.78
C CYS A 184 -1.76 0.09 6.88
N ALA A 185 -2.32 -1.00 7.38
CA ALA A 185 -2.45 -2.26 6.63
C ALA A 185 -3.30 -2.13 5.36
N ASN A 186 -4.29 -1.22 5.35
CA ASN A 186 -5.13 -0.98 4.18
C ASN A 186 -4.34 -0.32 3.04
N THR A 187 -3.56 0.72 3.38
CA THR A 187 -2.69 1.40 2.41
C THR A 187 -1.57 0.49 1.92
N GLN A 188 -1.02 -0.37 2.78
CA GLN A 188 -0.06 -1.39 2.36
C GLN A 188 -0.68 -2.37 1.35
N THR A 189 -1.88 -2.87 1.64
CA THR A 189 -2.60 -3.78 0.73
C THR A 189 -2.85 -3.12 -0.62
N ALA A 190 -3.23 -1.84 -0.61
CA ALA A 190 -3.43 -1.07 -1.82
C ALA A 190 -2.14 -0.88 -2.61
N ALA A 191 -1.05 -0.48 -1.94
CA ALA A 191 0.27 -0.32 -2.53
C ALA A 191 0.73 -1.61 -3.23
N VAL A 192 0.61 -2.75 -2.54
CA VAL A 192 0.93 -4.06 -3.10
C VAL A 192 0.08 -4.41 -4.31
N ARG A 193 -1.23 -4.19 -4.23
CA ARG A 193 -2.17 -4.59 -5.28
C ARG A 193 -2.00 -3.79 -6.57
N HIS A 194 -1.64 -2.52 -6.44
CA HIS A 194 -1.52 -1.59 -7.57
C HIS A 194 -0.06 -1.38 -8.01
N ALA A 195 0.90 -2.01 -7.35
CA ALA A 195 2.31 -2.00 -7.77
C ALA A 195 2.45 -2.58 -9.18
N LYS A 196 2.93 -1.76 -10.11
CA LYS A 196 3.24 -2.18 -11.49
C LYS A 196 4.58 -2.87 -11.59
N ALA A 197 5.51 -2.47 -10.75
CA ALA A 197 6.78 -3.13 -10.56
C ALA A 197 6.95 -3.49 -9.09
N SER A 198 7.31 -4.75 -8.86
CA SER A 198 7.69 -5.23 -7.54
C SER A 198 8.79 -6.26 -7.67
N PHE A 199 9.69 -6.29 -6.70
CA PHE A 199 10.76 -7.26 -6.62
C PHE A 199 10.65 -7.98 -5.28
N SER A 200 10.76 -9.31 -5.29
CA SER A 200 10.57 -10.13 -4.08
C SER A 200 11.81 -10.97 -3.81
N ILE A 201 12.22 -11.00 -2.55
CA ILE A 201 13.34 -11.77 -2.02
C ILE A 201 12.77 -12.79 -1.04
N TRP A 202 12.92 -14.07 -1.36
CA TRP A 202 12.48 -15.14 -0.48
C TRP A 202 13.34 -15.21 0.79
N HIS A 203 12.71 -15.58 1.90
CA HIS A 203 13.34 -15.77 3.21
C HIS A 203 14.17 -17.06 3.26
N THR A 204 15.14 -17.20 2.37
CA THR A 204 16.03 -18.36 2.24
C THR A 204 17.49 -17.92 2.21
N ASP A 205 18.42 -18.87 2.34
CA ASP A 205 19.85 -18.60 2.28
C ASP A 205 20.22 -17.99 0.89
N GLY A 206 20.85 -16.81 0.87
CA GLY A 206 21.28 -16.12 -0.36
C GLY A 206 20.63 -14.77 -0.67
N ALA A 207 19.75 -14.25 0.20
CA ALA A 207 19.08 -12.96 0.06
C ALA A 207 20.03 -11.77 -0.24
N THR A 208 21.29 -11.83 0.18
CA THR A 208 22.30 -10.77 -0.06
C THR A 208 22.64 -10.55 -1.54
N ARG A 209 22.46 -11.56 -2.41
CA ARG A 209 22.66 -11.42 -3.87
C ARG A 209 21.59 -10.59 -4.57
N ALA A 210 20.53 -10.21 -3.85
CA ALA A 210 19.36 -9.57 -4.42
C ALA A 210 19.49 -8.03 -4.57
N ILE A 211 20.53 -7.40 -4.03
CA ILE A 211 20.77 -5.94 -4.14
C ILE A 211 20.84 -5.50 -5.61
N ALA A 212 21.64 -6.20 -6.43
CA ALA A 212 21.81 -5.86 -7.84
C ALA A 212 20.50 -6.02 -8.63
N GLN A 213 19.69 -7.03 -8.31
CA GLN A 213 18.39 -7.27 -8.94
C GLN A 213 17.35 -6.23 -8.50
N ALA A 214 17.38 -5.82 -7.22
CA ALA A 214 16.54 -4.74 -6.71
C ALA A 214 16.86 -3.42 -7.43
N ARG A 215 18.13 -3.10 -7.65
CA ARG A 215 18.56 -1.93 -8.43
C ARG A 215 18.02 -1.94 -9.86
N GLN A 216 18.17 -3.06 -10.57
CA GLN A 216 17.64 -3.19 -11.93
C GLN A 216 16.11 -3.02 -11.98
N ALA A 217 15.39 -3.62 -11.02
CA ALA A 217 13.93 -3.51 -10.94
C ALA A 217 13.47 -2.08 -10.66
N LEU A 218 14.19 -1.33 -9.81
CA LEU A 218 13.89 0.09 -9.57
C LEU A 218 14.10 0.93 -10.84
N GLY A 219 15.18 0.70 -11.59
CA GLY A 219 15.43 1.37 -12.88
C GLY A 219 14.28 1.22 -13.87
N LEU A 220 13.75 0.00 -14.03
CA LEU A 220 12.57 -0.26 -14.90
C LEU A 220 11.31 0.47 -14.42
N THR A 221 11.22 0.76 -13.13
CA THR A 221 10.03 1.40 -12.58
C THR A 221 10.03 2.91 -12.79
N PHE A 222 11.20 3.55 -12.73
CA PHE A 222 11.32 4.97 -13.08
C PHE A 222 10.92 5.21 -14.54
N ALA A 223 11.37 4.36 -15.46
CA ALA A 223 10.96 4.43 -16.87
C ALA A 223 9.44 4.32 -17.05
N TYR A 224 8.77 3.42 -16.30
CA TYR A 224 7.31 3.33 -16.31
C TYR A 224 6.63 4.59 -15.79
N MET A 225 7.19 5.24 -14.76
CA MET A 225 6.65 6.50 -14.23
C MET A 225 6.77 7.63 -15.25
N GLU A 226 7.91 7.73 -15.94
CA GLU A 226 8.13 8.70 -17.02
C GLU A 226 7.14 8.48 -18.17
N GLU A 227 6.92 7.22 -18.57
CA GLU A 227 5.95 6.87 -19.61
C GLU A 227 4.52 7.25 -19.19
N PHE A 228 4.13 6.92 -17.95
CA PHE A 228 2.81 7.29 -17.43
C PHE A 228 2.63 8.82 -17.35
N GLU A 229 3.65 9.56 -16.92
CA GLU A 229 3.62 11.01 -16.94
C GLU A 229 3.45 11.55 -18.37
N ALA A 230 4.17 10.98 -19.34
CA ALA A 230 4.04 11.36 -20.74
C ALA A 230 2.61 11.09 -21.29
N GLU A 231 2.00 9.97 -20.94
CA GLU A 231 0.60 9.67 -21.27
C GLU A 231 -0.36 10.70 -20.65
N CYS A 232 -0.21 11.01 -19.36
CA CYS A 232 -1.01 12.03 -18.68
C CYS A 232 -0.85 13.42 -19.31
N ARG A 233 0.39 13.82 -19.65
CA ARG A 233 0.68 15.07 -20.37
C ARG A 233 0.04 15.09 -21.76
N SER A 234 0.05 13.96 -22.47
CA SER A 234 -0.61 13.82 -23.76
C SER A 234 -2.13 13.98 -23.64
N LEU A 235 -2.76 13.38 -22.63
CA LEU A 235 -4.20 13.56 -22.38
C LEU A 235 -4.54 15.00 -21.97
N LEU A 236 -3.64 15.69 -21.27
CA LEU A 236 -3.80 17.09 -20.90
C LEU A 236 -3.79 18.02 -22.14
N GLN A 237 -2.99 17.71 -23.15
CA GLN A 237 -2.88 18.51 -24.38
C GLN A 237 -4.04 18.30 -25.35
N GLN A 238 -4.88 17.28 -25.13
CA GLN A 238 -5.95 16.90 -26.04
C GLN A 238 -7.30 17.38 -25.53
N GLU A 239 -7.99 18.19 -26.33
CA GLU A 239 -9.32 18.70 -26.02
C GLU A 239 -10.40 17.63 -26.17
N ILE A 240 -11.43 17.71 -25.33
CA ILE A 240 -12.63 16.86 -25.40
C ILE A 240 -13.87 17.68 -25.04
N SER A 241 -14.92 17.57 -25.86
CA SER A 241 -16.18 18.24 -25.59
C SER A 241 -17.04 17.47 -24.59
N ALA A 242 -17.92 18.17 -23.88
CA ALA A 242 -18.86 17.56 -22.93
C ALA A 242 -19.72 16.46 -23.59
N SER A 243 -20.12 16.63 -24.86
CA SER A 243 -20.85 15.59 -25.62
C SER A 243 -20.04 14.30 -25.81
N ARG A 244 -18.72 14.39 -26.01
CA ARG A 244 -17.86 13.21 -26.09
C ARG A 244 -17.70 12.56 -24.71
N VAL A 245 -17.59 13.35 -23.65
CA VAL A 245 -17.54 12.86 -22.26
C VAL A 245 -18.85 12.16 -21.88
N GLU A 246 -20.00 12.67 -22.31
CA GLU A 246 -21.30 12.02 -22.11
C GLU A 246 -21.35 10.63 -22.75
N LYS A 247 -20.94 10.51 -24.01
CA LYS A 247 -20.85 9.21 -24.70
C LYS A 247 -19.88 8.26 -24.00
N LEU A 248 -18.73 8.76 -23.59
CA LEU A 248 -17.75 7.98 -22.83
C LEU A 248 -18.35 7.47 -21.51
N ALA A 249 -19.01 8.33 -20.73
CA ALA A 249 -19.62 7.97 -19.46
C ALA A 249 -20.76 6.96 -19.64
N ALA A 250 -21.59 7.12 -20.67
CA ALA A 250 -22.64 6.16 -21.01
C ALA A 250 -22.07 4.77 -21.34
N ASN A 251 -20.98 4.72 -22.10
CA ASN A 251 -20.27 3.48 -22.43
C ASN A 251 -19.63 2.83 -21.19
N LEU A 252 -19.04 3.62 -20.30
CA LEU A 252 -18.43 3.11 -19.05
C LEU A 252 -19.44 2.40 -18.14
N PHE A 253 -20.69 2.89 -18.11
CA PHE A 253 -21.78 2.26 -17.36
C PHE A 253 -22.62 1.30 -18.20
N ALA A 254 -22.24 1.05 -19.45
CA ALA A 254 -22.95 0.19 -20.41
C ALA A 254 -24.45 0.53 -20.50
N VAL A 255 -24.80 1.82 -20.64
CA VAL A 255 -26.20 2.28 -20.66
C VAL A 255 -27.01 1.58 -21.77
N ASP A 256 -26.39 1.33 -22.92
CA ASP A 256 -26.96 0.64 -24.08
C ASP A 256 -27.23 -0.85 -23.86
N GLN A 257 -26.54 -1.48 -22.90
CA GLN A 257 -26.72 -2.88 -22.50
C GLN A 257 -27.72 -3.04 -21.35
N ALA A 258 -28.58 -2.06 -21.10
CA ALA A 258 -29.60 -2.17 -20.07
C ALA A 258 -30.74 -3.09 -20.53
N THR A 259 -31.20 -3.98 -19.66
CA THR A 259 -32.31 -4.91 -19.94
C THR A 259 -33.67 -4.36 -19.55
N SER A 260 -33.71 -3.19 -18.89
CA SER A 260 -34.94 -2.47 -18.52
C SER A 260 -34.72 -0.97 -18.47
N GLU A 261 -35.79 -0.18 -18.65
CA GLU A 261 -35.71 1.29 -18.59
C GLU A 261 -35.23 1.78 -17.22
N GLN A 262 -35.70 1.15 -16.14
CA GLN A 262 -35.25 1.48 -14.78
C GLN A 262 -33.74 1.25 -14.59
N GLN A 263 -33.18 0.22 -15.22
CA GLN A 263 -31.74 -0.03 -15.21
C GLN A 263 -30.99 1.01 -16.05
N ALA A 264 -31.53 1.35 -17.23
CA ALA A 264 -30.97 2.38 -18.11
C ALA A 264 -30.92 3.74 -17.39
N ASP A 265 -32.00 4.15 -16.73
CA ASP A 265 -32.08 5.40 -15.97
C ASP A 265 -31.07 5.47 -14.83
N ASN A 266 -30.90 4.37 -14.08
CA ASN A 266 -29.89 4.30 -13.03
C ASN A 266 -28.46 4.44 -13.60
N ARG A 267 -28.17 3.80 -14.74
CA ARG A 267 -26.86 3.91 -15.42
C ARG A 267 -26.65 5.33 -15.99
N ARG A 268 -27.68 5.95 -16.59
CA ARG A 268 -27.65 7.34 -17.06
C ARG A 268 -27.41 8.32 -15.92
N LYS A 269 -28.02 8.10 -14.74
CA LYS A 269 -27.77 8.92 -13.54
C LYS A 269 -26.30 8.88 -13.13
N HIS A 270 -25.67 7.70 -13.16
CA HIS A 270 -24.25 7.56 -12.86
C HIS A 270 -23.37 8.25 -13.94
N ALA A 271 -23.69 8.06 -15.23
CA ALA A 271 -22.98 8.72 -16.32
C ALA A 271 -23.09 10.26 -16.24
N GLY A 272 -24.29 10.78 -15.98
CA GLY A 272 -24.55 12.21 -15.80
C GLY A 272 -23.80 12.81 -14.61
N GLY A 273 -23.57 12.02 -13.55
CA GLY A 273 -22.71 12.43 -12.43
C GLY A 273 -21.27 12.74 -12.86
N ILE A 274 -20.69 11.95 -13.76
CA ILE A 274 -19.36 12.19 -14.32
C ILE A 274 -19.36 13.47 -15.17
N VAL A 275 -20.36 13.62 -16.05
CA VAL A 275 -20.48 14.81 -16.92
C VAL A 275 -20.62 16.09 -16.08
N LYS A 276 -21.41 16.04 -15.01
CA LYS A 276 -21.56 17.16 -14.08
C LYS A 276 -20.23 17.55 -13.45
N LEU A 277 -19.45 16.57 -12.95
CA LEU A 277 -18.13 16.86 -12.37
C LEU A 277 -17.16 17.42 -13.40
N PHE A 278 -17.19 16.92 -14.64
CA PHE A 278 -16.35 17.45 -15.71
C PHE A 278 -16.59 18.95 -15.99
N ILE A 279 -17.85 19.39 -15.85
CA ILE A 279 -18.23 20.79 -16.11
C ILE A 279 -18.04 21.67 -14.88
N GLU A 280 -18.43 21.19 -13.71
CA GLU A 280 -18.62 22.05 -12.53
C GLU A 280 -17.56 21.85 -11.43
N SER A 281 -16.85 20.73 -11.42
CA SER A 281 -16.00 20.37 -10.27
C SER A 281 -14.80 21.32 -10.12
N PRO A 282 -14.60 21.91 -8.92
CA PRO A 282 -13.41 22.70 -8.64
C PRO A 282 -12.09 21.93 -8.78
N THR A 283 -12.08 20.60 -8.56
CA THR A 283 -10.88 19.76 -8.66
C THR A 283 -10.54 19.39 -10.10
N VAL A 284 -11.54 19.41 -10.99
CA VAL A 284 -11.36 19.15 -12.44
C VAL A 284 -11.06 20.44 -13.21
N ARG A 285 -11.55 21.59 -12.72
CA ARG A 285 -11.42 22.91 -13.36
C ARG A 285 -10.03 23.24 -13.90
N PRO A 286 -8.92 22.95 -13.18
CA PRO A 286 -7.57 23.17 -13.72
C PRO A 286 -7.29 22.53 -15.09
N PHE A 287 -7.96 21.42 -15.36
CA PHE A 287 -7.80 20.58 -16.55
C PHE A 287 -9.07 20.57 -17.41
N ALA A 288 -9.95 21.56 -17.23
CA ALA A 288 -11.24 21.63 -17.90
C ALA A 288 -11.08 21.60 -19.43
N GLY A 289 -11.99 20.90 -20.11
CA GLY A 289 -11.96 20.78 -21.57
C GLY A 289 -10.94 19.80 -22.11
N THR A 290 -10.13 19.13 -21.27
CA THR A 290 -9.12 18.17 -21.71
C THR A 290 -9.52 16.74 -21.41
N LYS A 291 -8.92 15.78 -22.13
CA LYS A 291 -9.10 14.36 -21.83
C LYS A 291 -8.63 14.00 -20.42
N LEU A 292 -7.58 14.65 -19.91
CA LEU A 292 -7.16 14.48 -18.52
C LEU A 292 -8.25 14.97 -17.54
N GLY A 293 -8.88 16.11 -17.83
CA GLY A 293 -10.03 16.59 -17.05
C GLY A 293 -11.20 15.60 -17.04
N ALA A 294 -11.49 14.98 -18.19
CA ALA A 294 -12.50 13.94 -18.28
C ALA A 294 -12.14 12.70 -17.45
N TYR A 295 -10.87 12.28 -17.46
CA TYR A 295 -10.39 11.20 -16.59
C TYR A 295 -10.55 11.57 -15.11
N ASN A 296 -10.16 12.78 -14.71
CA ASN A 296 -10.25 13.25 -13.33
C ASN A 296 -11.71 13.32 -12.85
N ALA A 297 -12.66 13.67 -13.72
CA ALA A 297 -14.09 13.60 -13.40
C ALA A 297 -14.57 12.17 -13.12
N VAL A 298 -14.07 11.18 -13.88
CA VAL A 298 -14.35 9.75 -13.63
C VAL A 298 -13.76 9.31 -12.30
N THR A 299 -12.50 9.70 -12.01
CA THR A 299 -11.85 9.32 -10.75
C THR A 299 -12.55 9.95 -9.55
N GLU A 300 -12.90 11.24 -9.62
CA GLU A 300 -13.63 11.92 -8.57
C GLU A 300 -15.01 11.30 -8.33
N TYR A 301 -15.72 10.97 -9.42
CA TYR A 301 -17.01 10.29 -9.31
C TYR A 301 -16.88 8.95 -8.58
N ALA A 302 -15.90 8.14 -9.00
CA ALA A 302 -15.69 6.80 -8.45
C ALA A 302 -15.22 6.82 -6.99
N ASP A 303 -14.43 7.83 -6.61
CA ASP A 303 -13.83 7.93 -5.27
C ASP A 303 -14.72 8.67 -4.28
N HIS A 304 -15.37 9.76 -4.71
CA HIS A 304 -16.02 10.69 -3.78
C HIS A 304 -17.55 10.73 -3.90
N VAL A 305 -18.12 10.40 -5.06
CA VAL A 305 -19.57 10.54 -5.29
C VAL A 305 -20.30 9.21 -5.17
N MET A 306 -19.82 8.17 -5.86
CA MET A 306 -20.52 6.89 -5.99
C MET A 306 -20.87 6.29 -4.62
N ASP A 307 -22.13 5.83 -4.49
CA ASP A 307 -22.69 5.37 -3.22
C ASP A 307 -21.96 4.17 -2.62
N VAL A 308 -21.88 4.14 -1.29
CA VAL A 308 -21.29 3.05 -0.51
C VAL A 308 -22.32 2.53 0.50
N ARG A 309 -22.29 1.23 0.76
CA ARG A 309 -23.17 0.57 1.73
C ARG A 309 -22.35 0.04 2.90
N GLY A 310 -22.75 0.39 4.13
CA GLY A 310 -22.11 -0.10 5.35
C GLY A 310 -22.67 0.60 6.59
N LYS A 311 -22.77 -0.12 7.71
CA LYS A 311 -23.36 0.40 8.97
C LYS A 311 -22.34 0.84 10.02
N LYS A 312 -21.05 0.49 9.85
CA LYS A 312 -20.02 0.57 10.92
C LYS A 312 -18.96 1.65 10.70
N ALA A 313 -19.07 2.48 9.67
CA ALA A 313 -18.09 3.52 9.35
C ALA A 313 -18.78 4.68 8.59
N SER A 314 -18.15 5.85 8.56
CA SER A 314 -18.66 6.98 7.78
C SER A 314 -18.66 6.67 6.28
N ALA A 315 -19.50 7.36 5.51
CA ALA A 315 -19.51 7.20 4.05
C ALA A 315 -18.15 7.56 3.42
N ALA A 316 -17.43 8.54 4.00
CA ALA A 316 -16.11 8.91 3.56
C ALA A 316 -15.08 7.78 3.77
N ASP A 317 -15.08 7.15 4.94
CA ASP A 317 -14.18 6.02 5.24
C ASP A 317 -14.47 4.82 4.34
N LEU A 318 -15.75 4.51 4.12
CA LEU A 318 -16.17 3.42 3.25
C LEU A 318 -15.75 3.66 1.80
N ARG A 319 -15.84 4.92 1.32
CA ARG A 319 -15.39 5.31 -0.01
C ARG A 319 -13.87 5.22 -0.15
N ALA A 320 -13.12 5.76 0.80
CA ALA A 320 -11.66 5.65 0.83
C ALA A 320 -11.21 4.18 0.77
N MET A 321 -11.84 3.31 1.56
CA MET A 321 -11.58 1.87 1.53
C MET A 321 -11.95 1.22 0.19
N ARG A 322 -13.08 1.60 -0.40
CA ARG A 322 -13.52 1.09 -1.72
C ARG A 322 -12.53 1.49 -2.82
N THR A 323 -12.08 2.74 -2.85
CA THR A 323 -11.09 3.22 -3.82
C THR A 323 -9.83 2.36 -3.84
N LEU A 324 -9.38 1.93 -2.66
CA LEU A 324 -8.19 1.09 -2.53
C LEU A 324 -8.44 -0.40 -2.86
N THR A 325 -9.64 -0.92 -2.56
CA THR A 325 -9.89 -2.38 -2.51
C THR A 325 -10.91 -2.90 -3.52
N SER A 326 -11.66 -2.06 -4.22
CA SER A 326 -12.67 -2.50 -5.18
C SER A 326 -12.08 -2.71 -6.57
N ALA A 327 -12.18 -3.94 -7.08
CA ALA A 327 -11.85 -4.24 -8.47
C ALA A 327 -12.74 -3.44 -9.44
N THR A 328 -14.04 -3.30 -9.13
CA THR A 328 -14.99 -2.54 -9.95
C THR A 328 -14.58 -1.08 -10.10
N VAL A 329 -14.20 -0.40 -9.01
CA VAL A 329 -13.74 1.00 -9.07
C VAL A 329 -12.42 1.12 -9.83
N ARG A 330 -11.47 0.19 -9.60
CA ARG A 330 -10.22 0.14 -10.35
C ARG A 330 -10.46 -0.03 -11.85
N ASP A 331 -11.30 -0.99 -12.21
CA ASP A 331 -11.56 -1.36 -13.61
C ASP A 331 -12.32 -0.23 -14.33
N LEU A 332 -13.22 0.48 -13.63
CA LEU A 332 -13.87 1.69 -14.14
C LEU A 332 -12.84 2.76 -14.54
N LYS A 333 -11.86 3.05 -13.67
CA LYS A 333 -10.80 4.02 -13.95
C LYS A 333 -9.88 3.56 -15.09
N LEU A 334 -9.44 2.30 -15.06
CA LEU A 334 -8.59 1.74 -16.12
C LEU A 334 -9.27 1.77 -17.49
N ASN A 335 -10.56 1.42 -17.56
CA ASN A 335 -11.32 1.47 -18.79
C ASN A 335 -11.48 2.90 -19.29
N ALA A 336 -11.76 3.85 -18.38
CA ALA A 336 -11.84 5.27 -18.73
C ALA A 336 -10.53 5.79 -19.32
N PHE A 337 -9.39 5.48 -18.66
CA PHE A 337 -8.07 5.88 -19.13
C PHE A 337 -7.79 5.33 -20.55
N ARG A 338 -8.01 4.02 -20.76
CA ARG A 338 -7.83 3.37 -22.08
C ARG A 338 -8.72 3.96 -23.17
N MET A 339 -9.99 4.24 -22.86
CA MET A 339 -10.90 4.85 -23.82
C MET A 339 -10.45 6.26 -24.19
N LEU A 340 -9.97 7.06 -23.24
CA LEU A 340 -9.50 8.42 -23.52
C LEU A 340 -8.24 8.43 -24.40
N GLN A 341 -7.40 7.40 -24.33
CA GLN A 341 -6.24 7.25 -25.22
C GLN A 341 -6.64 7.08 -26.70
N THR A 342 -7.82 6.51 -26.99
CA THR A 342 -8.24 6.18 -28.36
C THR A 342 -9.30 7.10 -28.96
N VAL A 343 -10.03 7.86 -28.13
CA VAL A 343 -11.21 8.66 -28.53
C VAL A 343 -10.83 10.01 -29.10
#